data_AF-A0A961YJ57-F1
#
_entry.id   AF-A0A961YJ57-F1
#
_cell.length_a   1.000
_cell.length_b   1.000
_cell.length_c   1.000
_cell.angle_alpha   90.00
_cell.angle_beta   90.00
_cell.angle_gamma   90.00
#
_symmetry.space_group_name_H-M   'P 1'
#
loop_
_entity.id
_entity.type
_entity.pdbx_description
1 polymer ?
#
loop_
_entity_poly.entity_id
_entity_poly.type
_entity_poly.pdbx_seq_one_letter_code
_entity_poly.pdbx_strand_id
1 'polypeptide(L)'
;WYNRAGVEPVMGFCTAEEHRSFLEAVPGFEKLLVDQGIILLKFWLNIGQATQLKRFFERRHDPLKIWKLSPIDYKAMHKWDDYTRARDEMFAATHRPATPWSVVRANDKRRARLNIIRHVLATLDYPGRDANVVRQPDPLILGGPGLLDET
;
A
#
# COMPACT_ATOMS: atom_id res chain seq x y z
N TRP A 1 1.66 -0.74 11.27
CA TRP A 1 1.19 -2.03 11.84
C TRP A 1 1.03 -3.14 10.79
N TYR A 2 0.76 -2.84 9.53
CA TYR A 2 0.47 -3.85 8.49
C TYR A 2 1.58 -4.84 8.10
N ASN A 3 2.77 -4.82 8.73
CA ASN A 3 3.76 -5.90 8.53
C ASN A 3 3.16 -7.28 8.85
N ARG A 4 2.32 -7.34 9.89
CA ARG A 4 1.59 -8.53 10.32
C ARG A 4 0.49 -8.99 9.35
N ALA A 5 0.16 -8.20 8.34
CA ALA A 5 -0.78 -8.57 7.28
C ALA A 5 -0.09 -8.87 5.93
N GLY A 6 1.24 -8.86 5.88
CA GLY A 6 1.98 -9.07 4.64
C GLY A 6 3.24 -9.88 4.87
N VAL A 7 4.35 -9.22 5.20
CA VAL A 7 5.65 -9.87 5.31
C VAL A 7 5.70 -10.94 6.40
N GLU A 8 5.08 -10.71 7.56
CA GLU A 8 5.16 -11.67 8.68
C GLU A 8 4.50 -13.02 8.36
N PRO A 9 3.22 -13.09 7.93
CA PRO A 9 2.60 -14.38 7.61
C PRO A 9 3.25 -15.06 6.39
N VAL A 10 3.68 -14.30 5.37
CA VAL A 10 4.29 -14.84 4.15
C VAL A 10 5.69 -15.43 4.40
N MET A 11 6.43 -14.86 5.34
CA MET A 11 7.78 -15.28 5.71
C MET A 11 7.84 -16.16 6.97
N GLY A 12 6.71 -16.39 7.64
CA GLY A 12 6.63 -17.19 8.87
C GLY A 12 7.19 -16.50 10.11
N PHE A 13 7.13 -15.17 10.18
CA PHE A 13 7.55 -14.39 11.36
C PHE A 13 6.44 -14.22 12.41
N CYS A 14 5.21 -14.61 12.07
CA CYS A 14 4.11 -14.73 13.02
C CYS A 14 3.38 -16.06 12.81
N THR A 15 2.66 -16.50 13.83
CA THR A 15 1.75 -17.63 13.74
C THR A 15 0.47 -17.24 12.98
N ALA A 16 -0.23 -18.24 12.44
CA ALA A 16 -1.52 -18.02 11.78
C ALA A 16 -2.56 -17.39 12.72
N GLU A 17 -2.50 -17.71 14.01
CA GLU A 17 -3.38 -17.14 15.02
C GLU A 17 -3.10 -15.64 15.25
N GLU A 18 -1.82 -15.26 15.37
CA GLU A 18 -1.44 -13.85 15.51
C GLU A 18 -1.82 -13.02 14.28
N HIS A 19 -1.69 -13.59 13.09
CA HIS A 19 -2.11 -12.93 11.86
C HIS A 19 -3.63 -12.70 11.83
N ARG A 20 -4.43 -13.73 12.15
CA ARG A 20 -5.90 -13.62 12.18
C ARG A 20 -6.37 -12.62 13.24
N SER A 21 -5.86 -12.76 14.47
CA SER A 21 -6.17 -11.85 15.57
C SER A 21 -5.83 -10.40 15.21
N PHE A 22 -4.72 -10.17 14.52
CA PHE A 22 -4.35 -8.84 14.03
C PHE A 22 -5.37 -8.28 13.03
N LEU A 23 -5.78 -9.08 12.03
CA LEU A 23 -6.75 -8.64 11.02
C LEU A 23 -8.13 -8.34 11.61
N GLU A 24 -8.52 -9.05 12.67
CA GLU A 24 -9.76 -8.79 13.42
C GLU A 24 -9.68 -7.52 14.28
N ALA A 25 -8.53 -7.29 14.94
CA ALA A 25 -8.37 -6.18 15.87
C ALA A 25 -8.11 -4.83 15.19
N VAL A 26 -7.36 -4.82 14.08
CA VAL A 26 -6.86 -3.58 13.47
C VAL A 26 -7.96 -2.61 13.03
N PRO A 27 -9.13 -3.01 12.48
CA PRO A 27 -10.18 -2.06 12.13
C PRO A 27 -10.73 -1.30 13.35
N GLY A 28 -10.83 -1.98 14.51
CA GLY A 28 -11.24 -1.35 15.77
C GLY A 28 -10.20 -0.33 16.24
N PHE A 29 -8.93 -0.69 16.18
CA PHE A 29 -7.83 0.24 16.50
C PHE A 29 -7.83 1.48 15.60
N GLU A 30 -7.96 1.30 14.29
CA GLU A 30 -7.99 2.43 13.35
C GLU A 30 -9.22 3.32 13.56
N LYS A 31 -10.37 2.72 13.89
CA LYS A 31 -11.58 3.47 14.23
C LYS A 31 -11.36 4.35 15.45
N LEU A 32 -10.70 3.86 16.50
CA LEU A 32 -10.37 4.67 17.68
C LEU A 32 -9.54 5.91 17.31
N LEU A 33 -8.57 5.78 16.39
CA LEU A 33 -7.77 6.92 15.94
C LEU A 33 -8.63 7.96 15.23
N VAL A 34 -9.45 7.53 14.28
CA VAL A 34 -10.32 8.44 13.50
C VAL A 34 -11.39 9.09 14.37
N ASP A 35 -11.97 8.35 15.32
CA ASP A 35 -12.94 8.89 16.29
C ASP A 35 -12.33 9.97 17.19
N GLN A 36 -11.00 9.97 17.38
CA GLN A 36 -10.25 11.03 18.09
C GLN A 36 -9.80 12.18 17.18
N GLY A 37 -10.31 12.24 15.94
CA GLY A 37 -10.00 13.30 14.98
C GLY A 37 -8.69 13.13 14.21
N ILE A 38 -8.04 11.95 14.30
CA ILE A 38 -6.84 11.67 13.50
C ILE A 38 -7.25 11.30 12.07
N ILE A 39 -6.69 12.00 11.09
CA ILE A 39 -6.88 11.68 9.67
C ILE A 39 -5.93 10.55 9.28
N LEU A 40 -6.47 9.34 9.12
CA LEU A 40 -5.70 8.15 8.73
C LEU A 40 -5.83 7.89 7.22
N LEU A 41 -4.73 8.04 6.48
CA LEU A 41 -4.64 7.71 5.06
C LEU A 41 -3.78 6.47 4.84
N LYS A 42 -4.34 5.43 4.24
CA LYS A 42 -3.65 4.16 3.95
C LYS A 42 -3.43 4.00 2.45
N PHE A 43 -2.18 3.79 2.03
CA PHE A 43 -1.82 3.64 0.62
C PHE A 43 -1.17 2.29 0.35
N TRP A 44 -1.70 1.56 -0.64
CA TRP A 44 -1.07 0.36 -1.19
C TRP A 44 -0.49 0.66 -2.57
N LEU A 45 0.83 0.56 -2.71
CA LEU A 45 1.51 0.80 -3.98
C LEU A 45 1.59 -0.49 -4.79
N ASN A 46 0.65 -0.67 -5.71
CA ASN A 46 0.61 -1.83 -6.58
C ASN A 46 1.57 -1.66 -7.76
N ILE A 47 2.40 -2.67 -8.02
CA ILE A 47 3.23 -2.75 -9.22
C ILE A 47 2.99 -4.10 -9.87
N GLY A 48 3.12 -4.18 -11.20
CA GLY A 48 3.08 -5.47 -11.89
C GLY A 48 4.33 -6.31 -11.60
N GLN A 49 4.21 -7.63 -11.69
CA GLN A 49 5.30 -8.58 -11.44
C GLN A 49 6.53 -8.29 -12.33
N ALA A 50 6.31 -8.05 -13.63
CA ALA A 50 7.38 -7.68 -14.56
C ALA A 50 8.10 -6.38 -14.14
N THR A 51 7.35 -5.38 -13.66
CA THR A 51 7.92 -4.12 -13.16
C THR A 51 8.72 -4.35 -11.88
N GLN A 52 8.25 -5.22 -10.98
CA GLN A 52 8.97 -5.58 -9.77
C GLN A 52 10.32 -6.24 -10.10
N LEU A 53 10.32 -7.25 -10.98
CA LEU A 53 11.53 -7.93 -11.45
C LEU A 53 12.51 -6.98 -12.12
N LYS A 54 12.03 -6.12 -13.02
CA LYS A 54 12.86 -5.09 -13.67
C LYS A 54 13.53 -4.18 -12.64
N ARG A 55 12.76 -3.67 -11.67
CA ARG A 55 13.31 -2.78 -10.62
C ARG A 55 14.30 -3.50 -9.71
N PHE A 56 14.09 -4.78 -9.46
CA PHE A 56 15.03 -5.60 -8.71
C PHE A 56 16.37 -5.71 -9.45
N PHE A 57 16.31 -6.05 -10.74
CA PHE A 57 17.48 -6.14 -11.60
C PHE A 57 18.24 -4.79 -11.68
N GLU A 58 17.52 -3.68 -11.88
CA GLU A 58 18.11 -2.32 -11.87
C GLU A 58 18.83 -2.01 -10.55
N ARG A 59 18.24 -2.37 -9.40
CA ARG A 59 18.88 -2.15 -8.09
C ARG A 59 20.14 -2.98 -7.92
N ARG A 60 20.13 -4.23 -8.41
CA ARG A 60 21.27 -5.15 -8.29
C ARG A 60 22.52 -4.66 -9.03
N HIS A 61 22.35 -3.91 -10.11
CA HIS A 61 23.42 -3.42 -10.98
C HIS A 61 23.76 -1.94 -10.78
N ASP A 62 23.04 -1.23 -9.92
CA ASP A 62 23.28 0.18 -9.64
C ASP A 62 23.97 0.35 -8.27
N PRO A 63 25.23 0.82 -8.23
CA PRO A 63 25.98 0.96 -6.97
C PRO A 63 25.32 1.96 -6.00
N LEU A 64 24.52 2.90 -6.49
CA LEU A 64 23.79 3.86 -5.65
C LEU A 64 22.49 3.29 -5.06
N LYS A 65 22.04 2.11 -5.54
CA LYS A 65 20.76 1.50 -5.15
C LYS A 65 20.89 0.09 -4.59
N ILE A 66 22.03 -0.57 -4.73
CA ILE A 66 22.23 -1.97 -4.33
C ILE A 66 21.95 -2.22 -2.84
N TRP A 67 22.25 -1.25 -1.98
CA TRP A 67 21.97 -1.31 -0.54
C TRP A 67 20.47 -1.45 -0.19
N LYS A 68 19.56 -1.22 -1.15
CA LYS A 68 18.11 -1.37 -0.99
C LYS A 68 17.64 -2.82 -1.18
N LEU A 69 18.55 -3.76 -1.47
CA LEU A 69 18.23 -5.18 -1.59
C LEU A 69 18.59 -5.89 -0.29
N SER A 70 17.59 -6.51 0.32
CA SER A 70 17.74 -7.35 1.50
C SER A 70 17.59 -8.84 1.15
N PRO A 71 18.05 -9.77 2.00
CA PRO A 71 17.79 -11.20 1.83
C PRO A 71 16.29 -11.55 1.76
N ILE A 72 15.44 -10.75 2.40
CA ILE A 72 13.98 -10.91 2.35
C ILE A 72 13.46 -10.61 0.95
N ASP A 73 13.99 -9.58 0.28
CA ASP A 73 13.56 -9.23 -1.08
C ASP A 73 13.81 -10.37 -2.08
N TYR A 74 14.96 -11.06 -1.97
CA TYR A 74 15.25 -12.23 -2.82
C TYR A 74 14.24 -13.37 -2.58
N LYS A 75 13.92 -13.67 -1.31
CA LYS A 75 12.92 -14.69 -0.98
C LYS A 75 11.52 -14.30 -1.46
N ALA A 76 11.19 -13.01 -1.35
CA ALA A 76 9.89 -12.47 -1.73
C ALA A 76 9.59 -12.62 -3.22
N MET A 77 10.61 -12.64 -4.08
CA MET A 77 10.45 -12.83 -5.54
C MET A 77 9.72 -14.14 -5.88
N HIS A 78 9.96 -15.20 -5.12
CA HIS A 78 9.33 -16.51 -5.33
C HIS A 78 7.96 -16.65 -4.64
N LYS A 79 7.53 -15.63 -3.91
CA LYS A 79 6.32 -15.64 -3.07
C LYS A 79 5.26 -14.65 -3.56
N TRP A 80 5.26 -14.35 -4.86
CA TRP A 80 4.33 -13.40 -5.47
C TRP A 80 2.86 -13.73 -5.13
N ASP A 81 2.46 -15.00 -5.30
CA ASP A 81 1.09 -15.42 -5.04
C ASP A 81 0.75 -15.41 -3.55
N ASP A 82 1.70 -15.74 -2.67
CA ASP A 82 1.53 -15.65 -1.22
C ASP A 82 1.28 -14.19 -0.78
N TYR A 83 2.07 -13.24 -1.30
CA TYR A 83 1.86 -11.81 -1.04
C TYR A 83 0.56 -11.28 -1.63
N THR A 84 0.15 -11.79 -2.79
CA THR A 84 -1.12 -11.45 -3.43
C THR A 84 -2.29 -11.88 -2.55
N ARG A 85 -2.30 -13.14 -2.07
CA ARG A 85 -3.34 -13.62 -1.13
C ARG A 85 -3.36 -12.83 0.17
N ALA A 86 -2.20 -12.60 0.78
CA ALA A 86 -2.12 -11.82 2.03
C ALA A 86 -2.64 -10.38 1.88
N ARG A 87 -2.36 -9.73 0.73
CA ARG A 87 -2.90 -8.42 0.39
C ARG A 87 -4.43 -8.46 0.28
N ASP A 88 -4.98 -9.45 -0.41
CA ASP A 88 -6.42 -9.55 -0.66
C ASP A 88 -7.18 -9.83 0.64
N GLU A 89 -6.67 -10.72 1.49
CA GLU A 89 -7.19 -10.95 2.85
C GLU A 89 -7.12 -9.67 3.72
N MET A 90 -6.00 -8.95 3.66
CA MET A 90 -5.84 -7.66 4.34
C MET A 90 -6.89 -6.65 3.89
N PHE A 91 -7.13 -6.50 2.59
CA PHE A 91 -8.15 -5.58 2.09
C PHE A 91 -9.56 -5.99 2.51
N ALA A 92 -9.90 -7.27 2.38
CA ALA A 92 -11.20 -7.79 2.80
C ALA A 92 -11.50 -7.50 4.28
N ALA A 93 -10.49 -7.66 5.15
CA ALA A 93 -10.64 -7.43 6.58
C ALA A 93 -10.63 -5.92 6.96
N THR A 94 -9.84 -5.10 6.28
CA THR A 94 -9.44 -3.77 6.78
C THR A 94 -9.78 -2.58 5.88
N HIS A 95 -10.35 -2.80 4.69
CA HIS A 95 -10.91 -1.72 3.88
C HIS A 95 -12.30 -1.35 4.41
N ARG A 96 -12.40 -0.23 5.15
CA ARG A 96 -13.65 0.24 5.76
C ARG A 96 -13.98 1.67 5.31
N PRO A 97 -15.27 2.07 5.27
CA PRO A 97 -15.65 3.42 4.87
C PRO A 97 -14.96 4.53 5.70
N ALA A 98 -14.78 4.32 7.00
CA ALA A 98 -14.11 5.29 7.88
C ALA A 98 -12.57 5.29 7.73
N THR A 99 -11.97 4.17 7.31
CA THR A 99 -10.52 3.99 7.18
C THR A 99 -10.20 3.26 5.87
N PRO A 100 -10.48 3.90 4.71
CA PRO A 100 -10.37 3.22 3.43
C PRO A 100 -8.90 2.98 3.06
N TRP A 101 -8.67 1.90 2.33
CA TRP A 101 -7.44 1.70 1.57
C TRP A 101 -7.50 2.41 0.23
N SER A 102 -6.47 3.19 -0.08
CA SER A 102 -6.21 3.75 -1.41
C SER A 102 -5.16 2.90 -2.13
N VAL A 103 -5.56 2.26 -3.23
CA VAL A 103 -4.65 1.54 -4.12
C VAL A 103 -4.08 2.50 -5.15
N VAL A 104 -2.76 2.40 -5.39
CA VAL A 104 -2.04 3.22 -6.36
C VAL A 104 -1.33 2.35 -7.38
N ARG A 105 -1.64 2.49 -8.67
CA ARG A 105 -0.89 1.86 -9.76
C ARG A 105 0.48 2.54 -9.91
N ALA A 106 1.49 1.94 -9.29
CA ALA A 106 2.81 2.52 -9.09
C ALA A 106 3.87 2.07 -10.10
N ASN A 107 3.47 1.53 -11.27
CA ASN A 107 4.41 1.18 -12.35
C ASN A 107 5.21 2.41 -12.82
N ASP A 108 4.54 3.56 -12.99
CA ASP A 108 5.18 4.86 -13.14
C ASP A 108 5.34 5.55 -11.76
N LYS A 109 6.60 5.69 -11.31
CA LYS A 109 6.92 6.30 -10.02
C LYS A 109 6.51 7.77 -9.93
N ARG A 110 6.61 8.53 -11.03
CA ARG A 110 6.33 9.98 -11.03
C ARG A 110 4.83 10.21 -10.91
N ARG A 111 4.03 9.50 -11.71
CA ARG A 111 2.56 9.56 -11.62
C ARG A 111 2.04 9.10 -10.26
N ALA A 112 2.59 8.01 -9.70
CA ALA A 112 2.20 7.54 -8.37
C ALA A 112 2.44 8.60 -7.29
N ARG A 113 3.63 9.21 -7.27
CA ARG A 113 3.99 10.27 -6.30
C ARG A 113 3.04 11.46 -6.39
N LEU A 114 2.80 11.97 -7.60
CA LEU A 114 1.92 13.12 -7.81
C LEU A 114 0.49 12.83 -7.36
N ASN A 115 -0.03 11.64 -7.64
CA ASN A 115 -1.40 11.28 -7.25
C ASN A 115 -1.56 11.05 -5.75
N ILE A 116 -0.56 10.48 -5.08
CA ILE A 116 -0.57 10.38 -3.60
C ILE A 116 -0.56 11.77 -2.97
N ILE A 117 0.32 12.66 -3.43
CA ILE A 117 0.40 14.03 -2.92
C ILE A 117 -0.94 14.76 -3.15
N ARG A 118 -1.52 14.64 -4.36
CA ARG A 118 -2.85 15.19 -4.65
C ARG A 118 -3.93 14.64 -3.74
N HIS A 119 -3.94 13.33 -3.47
CA HIS A 119 -4.93 12.72 -2.59
C HIS A 119 -4.81 13.28 -1.16
N VAL A 120 -3.59 13.38 -0.62
CA VAL A 120 -3.36 13.99 0.70
C VAL A 120 -3.87 15.43 0.73
N LEU A 121 -3.48 16.26 -0.24
CA LEU A 121 -3.88 17.67 -0.29
C LEU A 121 -5.38 17.87 -0.57
N ALA A 122 -6.01 16.97 -1.33
CA ALA A 122 -7.44 17.05 -1.60
C ALA A 122 -8.28 16.66 -0.38
N THR A 123 -7.79 15.73 0.44
CA THR A 123 -8.48 15.23 1.65
C THR A 123 -8.40 16.21 2.82
N LEU A 124 -7.28 16.94 2.96
CA LEU A 124 -7.12 17.90 4.05
C LEU A 124 -7.82 19.22 3.73
N ASP A 125 -8.52 19.77 4.72
CA ASP A 125 -8.98 21.15 4.70
C ASP A 125 -7.91 22.05 5.32
N TYR A 126 -7.36 22.98 4.54
CA TYR A 126 -6.28 23.85 4.99
C TYR A 126 -6.34 25.23 4.32
N PRO A 127 -5.91 26.31 5.03
CA PRO A 127 -5.94 27.67 4.48
C PRO A 127 -5.05 27.83 3.24
N GLY A 128 -5.53 28.57 2.25
CA GLY A 128 -4.76 28.89 1.05
C GLY A 128 -4.64 27.76 0.03
N ARG A 129 -5.51 26.74 0.09
CA ARG A 129 -5.57 25.68 -0.92
C ARG A 129 -5.91 26.24 -2.31
N ASP A 130 -4.98 26.13 -3.25
CA ASP A 130 -5.20 26.44 -4.66
C ASP A 130 -5.84 25.24 -5.40
N ALA A 131 -7.11 25.37 -5.74
CA ALA A 131 -7.88 24.35 -6.46
C ALA A 131 -7.35 24.08 -7.88
N ASN A 132 -6.60 24.99 -8.48
CA ASN A 132 -6.00 24.78 -9.80
C ASN A 132 -4.79 23.84 -9.75
N VAL A 133 -4.09 23.82 -8.62
CA VAL A 133 -2.91 22.98 -8.35
C VAL A 133 -3.33 21.64 -7.73
N VAL A 134 -4.19 21.68 -6.71
CA VAL A 134 -4.69 20.50 -5.99
C VAL A 134 -5.90 19.93 -6.72
N ARG A 135 -5.62 19.34 -7.88
CA ARG A 135 -6.63 18.61 -8.66
C ARG A 135 -6.90 17.26 -8.02
N GLN A 136 -8.07 16.71 -8.34
CA GLN A 136 -8.40 15.32 -7.98
C GLN A 136 -7.33 14.35 -8.50
N PRO A 137 -7.01 13.28 -7.75
CA PRO A 137 -6.14 12.21 -8.25
C PRO A 137 -6.70 11.62 -9.55
N ASP A 138 -5.81 11.22 -10.44
CA ASP A 138 -6.15 10.48 -11.65
C ASP A 138 -6.80 9.13 -11.27
N PRO A 139 -8.07 8.87 -11.62
CA PRO A 139 -8.79 7.67 -11.22
C PRO A 139 -8.19 6.39 -11.82
N LEU A 140 -7.41 6.50 -12.91
CA LEU A 140 -6.70 5.36 -13.50
C LEU A 140 -5.44 4.99 -12.70
N ILE A 141 -4.98 5.87 -11.81
CA ILE A 141 -3.75 5.70 -11.03
C ILE A 141 -4.05 5.48 -9.55
N LEU A 142 -5.05 6.14 -8.97
CA LEU A 142 -5.39 6.05 -7.55
C LEU A 142 -6.89 5.83 -7.36
N GLY A 143 -7.26 4.79 -6.62
CA GLY A 143 -8.64 4.41 -6.35
C GLY A 143 -8.76 3.46 -5.16
N GLY A 144 -9.92 2.81 -5.01
CA GLY A 144 -10.11 1.75 -4.01
C GLY A 144 -9.52 0.39 -4.43
N PRO A 145 -9.69 -0.66 -3.63
CA PRO A 145 -9.24 -2.02 -3.94
C PRO A 145 -9.66 -2.54 -5.31
N GLY A 146 -10.84 -2.18 -5.80
CA GLY A 146 -11.34 -2.59 -7.13
C GLY A 146 -10.48 -2.14 -8.32
N LEU A 147 -9.53 -1.22 -8.11
CA LEU A 147 -8.53 -0.85 -9.14
C LEU A 147 -7.60 -2.02 -9.53
N LEU A 148 -7.55 -3.07 -8.70
CA LEU A 148 -6.76 -4.28 -8.91
C LEU A 148 -7.45 -5.33 -9.79
N ASP A 149 -8.79 -5.31 -9.86
CA ASP A 149 -9.58 -6.29 -10.61
C ASP A 149 -9.46 -6.12 -12.14
N GLU A 150 -8.93 -4.97 -12.58
CA GLU A 150 -8.74 -4.59 -13.99
C GLU A 150 -7.32 -4.90 -14.53
N THR A 151 -6.50 -5.65 -13.79
CA THR A 151 -5.09 -5.95 -14.17
C THR A 151 -4.77 -7.42 -14.33
#